data_AF-A0A950BN78-F1
#
_entry.id   AF-A0A950BN78-F1
#
_cell.length_a   1.000
_cell.length_b   1.000
_cell.length_c   1.000
_cell.angle_alpha   90.00
_cell.angle_beta   90.00
_cell.angle_gamma   90.00
#
_symmetry.space_group_name_H-M   'P 1'
#
loop_
_entity.id
_entity.type
_entity.pdbx_description
1 polymer ?
#
loop_
_entity_poly.entity_id
_entity_poly.type
_entity_poly.pdbx_seq_one_letter_code
_entity_poly.pdbx_strand_id
1 'polypeptide(L)'
;VRSIPAVFGVWDGAVADAFVGVQPESVIRTWINRLLPTEAESLAQVARRLESSDPRAAEAKYGQALALQIDLPQAQIGLARIALAEGQIEDAAARLAALERRGFLEPEAERLKAALMLQTQAQGAGSVDSARALLAAHPDDLKLKLALAEALAAAGQYADALALCLGLVERDRKGVGEQARQVMVAIFQLLPPGDELVTEYQRQLSLVL
;
A
#
# COMPACT_ATOMS: atom_id res chain seq x y z
N VAL A 1 -14.09 15.21 -46.22
CA VAL A 1 -13.18 15.90 -45.28
C VAL A 1 -13.39 15.29 -43.90
N ARG A 2 -12.43 14.51 -43.39
CA ARG A 2 -12.42 14.08 -41.98
C ARG A 2 -11.95 15.30 -41.18
N SER A 3 -12.78 15.79 -40.25
CA SER A 3 -12.60 17.05 -39.54
C SER A 3 -11.24 17.13 -38.82
N ILE A 4 -10.35 17.97 -39.34
CA ILE A 4 -9.12 18.44 -38.69
C ILE A 4 -9.46 19.84 -38.17
N PRO A 5 -9.10 20.24 -36.94
CA PRO A 5 -8.19 19.59 -35.98
C PRO A 5 -8.88 18.59 -35.03
N ALA A 6 -8.09 17.67 -34.46
CA ALA A 6 -8.46 16.85 -33.31
C ALA A 6 -7.59 17.25 -32.12
N VAL A 7 -8.20 17.40 -30.93
CA VAL A 7 -7.53 17.84 -29.70
C VAL A 7 -7.71 16.77 -28.65
N PHE A 8 -6.62 16.42 -27.97
CA PHE A 8 -6.58 15.40 -26.93
C PHE A 8 -6.09 16.01 -25.62
N GLY A 9 -6.78 15.70 -24.53
CA GLY A 9 -6.34 15.98 -23.17
C GLY A 9 -5.63 14.75 -22.62
N VAL A 10 -4.36 14.88 -22.28
CA VAL A 10 -3.53 13.77 -21.79
C VAL A 10 -3.14 14.05 -20.34
N TRP A 11 -3.39 13.08 -19.47
CA TRP A 11 -3.01 13.10 -18.06
C TRP A 11 -2.31 11.79 -17.71
N ASP A 12 -1.14 11.88 -17.07
CA ASP A 12 -0.33 10.72 -16.65
C ASP A 12 -0.08 9.69 -17.77
N GLY A 13 0.19 10.18 -18.99
CA GLY A 13 0.45 9.34 -20.17
C GLY A 13 -0.79 8.70 -20.81
N ALA A 14 -1.99 8.88 -20.23
CA ALA A 14 -3.25 8.38 -20.77
C ALA A 14 -4.11 9.52 -21.35
N VAL A 15 -4.88 9.24 -22.41
CA VAL A 15 -5.86 10.19 -22.95
C VAL A 15 -7.07 10.24 -22.01
N ALA A 16 -7.26 11.39 -21.36
CA ALA A 16 -8.37 11.63 -20.44
C ALA A 16 -9.66 12.01 -21.18
N ASP A 17 -9.56 12.83 -22.23
CA ASP A 17 -10.68 13.23 -23.07
C ASP A 17 -10.19 13.72 -24.44
N ALA A 18 -11.08 13.81 -25.42
CA ALA A 18 -10.75 14.33 -26.75
C ALA A 18 -11.97 14.95 -27.43
N PHE A 19 -11.72 15.91 -28.33
CA PHE A 19 -12.74 16.41 -29.25
C PHE A 19 -12.18 16.61 -30.66
N VAL A 20 -13.08 16.62 -31.64
CA VAL A 20 -12.75 16.79 -33.06
C VAL A 20 -13.50 17.98 -33.63
N GLY A 21 -12.84 18.73 -34.51
CA GLY A 21 -13.36 19.92 -35.15
C GLY A 21 -13.14 21.19 -34.33
N VAL A 22 -13.44 22.33 -34.95
CA VAL A 22 -13.35 23.63 -34.31
C VAL A 22 -14.50 23.79 -33.31
N GLN A 23 -14.17 24.11 -32.07
CA GLN A 23 -15.13 24.34 -30.99
C GLN A 23 -15.12 25.81 -30.56
N PRO A 24 -16.25 26.37 -30.09
CA PRO A 24 -16.26 27.70 -29.47
C PRO A 24 -15.37 27.78 -28.23
N GLU A 25 -14.86 28.96 -27.91
CA GLU A 25 -14.02 29.19 -26.72
C GLU A 25 -14.69 28.69 -25.43
N SER A 26 -15.99 28.93 -25.26
CA SER A 26 -16.75 28.49 -24.08
C SER A 26 -16.76 26.97 -23.91
N VAL A 27 -16.83 26.21 -25.01
CA VAL A 27 -16.78 24.75 -25.03
C VAL A 27 -15.37 24.27 -24.67
N ILE A 28 -14.33 24.89 -25.27
CA ILE A 28 -12.94 24.57 -24.94
C ILE A 28 -12.64 24.85 -23.46
N ARG A 29 -13.09 25.99 -22.93
CA ARG A 29 -12.89 26.35 -21.52
C ARG A 29 -13.58 25.38 -20.58
N THR A 30 -14.81 24.99 -20.88
CA THR A 30 -15.54 23.97 -20.12
C THR A 30 -14.80 22.63 -20.17
N TRP A 31 -14.33 22.23 -21.35
CA TRP A 31 -13.57 21.00 -21.56
C TRP A 31 -12.29 20.98 -20.73
N ILE A 32 -11.48 22.06 -20.78
CA ILE A 32 -10.27 22.22 -19.96
C ILE A 32 -10.61 22.14 -18.47
N ASN A 33 -11.64 22.85 -18.00
CA ASN A 33 -11.99 22.88 -16.59
C ASN A 33 -12.39 21.50 -16.04
N ARG A 34 -12.91 20.59 -16.87
CA ARG A 34 -13.20 19.20 -16.47
C ARG A 34 -11.94 18.33 -16.36
N LEU A 35 -10.85 18.74 -16.99
CA LEU A 35 -9.56 18.03 -16.97
C LEU A 35 -8.64 18.54 -15.87
N LEU A 36 -8.89 19.73 -15.34
CA LEU A 36 -8.10 20.28 -14.24
C LEU A 36 -8.43 19.53 -12.94
N PRO A 37 -7.43 19.29 -12.07
CA PRO A 37 -7.69 18.80 -10.73
C PRO A 37 -8.67 19.71 -10.00
N THR A 38 -9.54 19.09 -9.22
CA THR A 38 -10.36 19.82 -8.23
C THR A 38 -9.46 20.51 -7.21
N GLU A 39 -10.02 21.48 -6.47
CA GLU A 39 -9.28 22.15 -5.39
C GLU A 39 -8.80 21.14 -4.33
N ALA A 40 -9.64 20.15 -4.00
CA ALA A 40 -9.30 19.08 -3.06
C ALA A 40 -8.11 18.25 -3.56
N GLU A 41 -8.11 17.85 -4.84
CA GLU A 41 -7.00 17.12 -5.44
C GLU A 41 -5.72 17.96 -5.52
N SER A 42 -5.83 19.25 -5.85
CA SER A 42 -4.69 20.17 -5.86
C SER A 42 -4.05 20.31 -4.47
N LEU A 43 -4.87 20.41 -3.41
CA LEU A 43 -4.41 20.41 -2.03
C LEU A 43 -3.70 19.10 -1.67
N ALA A 44 -4.25 17.95 -2.07
CA ALA A 44 -3.60 16.65 -1.85
C ALA A 44 -2.27 16.50 -2.61
N GLN A 45 -2.16 17.06 -3.82
CA GLN A 45 -0.89 17.11 -4.56
C GLN A 45 0.15 18.01 -3.89
N VAL A 46 -0.26 19.15 -3.36
CA VAL A 46 0.62 20.02 -2.56
C VAL A 46 1.08 19.28 -1.30
N ALA A 47 0.17 18.64 -0.58
CA ALA A 47 0.47 17.85 0.60
C ALA A 47 1.52 16.76 0.30
N ARG A 48 1.33 16.02 -0.79
CA ARG A 48 2.26 14.96 -1.22
C ARG A 48 3.69 15.46 -1.42
N ARG A 49 3.88 16.68 -1.94
CA ARG A 49 5.21 17.28 -2.11
C ARG A 49 5.84 17.72 -0.80
N LEU A 50 5.02 18.01 0.22
CA LEU A 50 5.48 18.46 1.54
C LEU A 50 5.85 17.31 2.47
N GLU A 51 5.32 16.10 2.25
CA GLU A 51 5.50 14.97 3.19
C GLU A 51 6.95 14.69 3.60
N SER A 52 7.92 14.84 2.70
CA SER A 52 9.33 14.59 3.02
C SER A 52 10.04 15.75 3.71
N SER A 53 9.58 16.99 3.50
CA SER A 53 10.21 18.20 4.03
C SER A 53 9.52 18.74 5.28
N ASP A 54 8.19 18.62 5.34
CA ASP A 54 7.32 19.11 6.41
C ASP A 54 6.05 18.24 6.51
N PRO A 55 6.13 17.10 7.22
CA PRO A 55 4.99 16.19 7.42
C PRO A 55 3.77 16.87 8.05
N ARG A 56 3.99 17.84 8.96
CA ARG A 56 2.88 18.55 9.64
C ARG A 56 2.13 19.47 8.68
N ALA A 57 2.86 20.19 7.82
CA ALA A 57 2.23 20.98 6.78
C ALA A 57 1.50 20.10 5.75
N ALA A 58 2.05 18.93 5.42
CA ALA A 58 1.40 17.95 4.57
C ALA A 58 0.07 17.46 5.18
N GLU A 59 0.09 17.07 6.46
CA GLU A 59 -1.11 16.64 7.19
C GLU A 59 -2.20 17.72 7.19
N ALA A 60 -1.84 18.98 7.47
CA ALA A 60 -2.78 20.10 7.43
C ALA A 60 -3.39 20.29 6.03
N LYS A 61 -2.61 20.09 4.96
CA LYS A 61 -3.08 20.19 3.58
C LYS A 61 -4.00 19.04 3.19
N TYR A 62 -3.71 17.82 3.65
CA TYR A 62 -4.64 16.70 3.50
C TYR A 62 -5.94 16.92 4.27
N GLY A 63 -5.88 17.49 5.48
CA GLY A 63 -7.08 17.88 6.23
C GLY A 63 -7.94 18.91 5.50
N GLN A 64 -7.31 19.92 4.88
CA GLN A 64 -8.00 20.89 4.02
C GLN A 64 -8.67 20.22 2.81
N ALA A 65 -7.97 19.28 2.17
CA ALA A 65 -8.53 18.52 1.04
C ALA A 65 -9.75 17.70 1.47
N LEU A 66 -9.69 17.03 2.62
CA LEU A 66 -10.81 16.24 3.17
C LEU A 66 -11.99 17.10 3.63
N ALA A 67 -11.75 18.36 4.02
CA ALA A 67 -12.84 19.29 4.31
C ALA A 67 -13.64 19.68 3.05
N LEU A 68 -12.99 19.68 1.88
CA LEU A 68 -13.64 19.91 0.59
C LEU A 68 -14.26 18.62 0.03
N GLN A 69 -13.57 17.49 0.21
CA GLN A 69 -14.00 16.18 -0.26
C GLN A 69 -13.62 15.08 0.72
N ILE A 70 -14.58 14.66 1.54
CA ILE A 70 -14.36 13.74 2.67
C ILE A 70 -13.83 12.34 2.28
N ASP A 71 -14.14 11.90 1.06
CA ASP A 71 -13.80 10.58 0.54
C ASP A 71 -12.62 10.60 -0.43
N LEU A 72 -11.83 11.69 -0.45
CA LEU A 72 -10.71 11.87 -1.37
C LEU A 72 -9.61 10.81 -1.10
N PRO A 73 -9.39 9.85 -2.03
CA PRO A 73 -8.48 8.73 -1.82
C PRO A 73 -7.05 9.17 -1.53
N GLN A 74 -6.53 10.11 -2.33
CA GLN A 74 -5.14 10.56 -2.26
C GLN A 74 -4.84 11.21 -0.90
N ALA A 75 -5.82 11.88 -0.29
CA ALA A 75 -5.64 12.48 1.02
C ALA A 75 -5.70 11.45 2.15
N GLN A 76 -6.61 10.47 2.08
CA GLN A 76 -6.65 9.38 3.06
C GLN A 76 -5.38 8.52 3.02
N ILE A 77 -4.85 8.22 1.83
CA ILE A 77 -3.60 7.49 1.63
C ILE A 77 -2.41 8.29 2.17
N GLY A 78 -2.37 9.60 1.90
CA GLY A 78 -1.36 10.50 2.43
C GLY A 78 -1.31 10.49 3.96
N LEU A 79 -2.48 10.67 4.59
CA LEU A 79 -2.59 10.65 6.05
C LEU A 79 -2.27 9.28 6.66
N ALA A 80 -2.71 8.19 6.03
CA ALA A 80 -2.34 6.84 6.48
C ALA A 80 -0.83 6.62 6.46
N ARG A 81 -0.13 7.19 5.47
CA ARG A 81 1.33 7.09 5.38
C ARG A 81 2.05 7.91 6.44
N ILE A 82 1.60 9.13 6.70
CA ILE A 82 2.13 9.96 7.79
C ILE A 82 1.90 9.26 9.12
N ALA A 83 0.69 8.77 9.39
CA ALA A 83 0.35 8.03 10.60
C ALA A 83 1.25 6.80 10.80
N LEU A 84 1.50 6.00 9.75
CA LEU A 84 2.43 4.87 9.81
C LEU A 84 3.87 5.29 10.11
N ALA A 85 4.34 6.38 9.50
CA ALA A 85 5.69 6.89 9.74
C ALA A 85 5.87 7.39 11.18
N GLU A 86 4.80 7.91 11.78
CA GLU A 86 4.76 8.36 13.18
C GLU A 86 4.45 7.25 14.19
N GLY A 87 4.22 6.01 13.72
CA GLY A 87 3.87 4.87 14.57
C GLY A 87 2.44 4.90 15.12
N GLN A 88 1.56 5.74 14.56
CA GLN A 88 0.14 5.81 14.88
C GLN A 88 -0.63 4.69 14.17
N ILE A 89 -0.41 3.45 14.63
CA ILE A 89 -0.93 2.21 14.01
C ILE A 89 -2.45 2.22 13.88
N GLU A 90 -3.16 2.65 14.92
CA GLU A 90 -4.63 2.66 14.95
C GLU A 90 -5.23 3.65 13.95
N ASP A 91 -4.64 4.85 13.81
CA ASP A 91 -5.11 5.85 12.86
C ASP A 91 -4.87 5.39 11.41
N ALA A 92 -3.66 4.87 11.14
CA ALA A 92 -3.34 4.28 9.85
C ALA A 92 -4.31 3.13 9.48
N ALA A 93 -4.57 2.23 10.44
CA ALA A 93 -5.51 1.12 10.26
C ALA A 93 -6.92 1.60 9.93
N ALA A 94 -7.43 2.60 10.66
CA ALA A 94 -8.77 3.14 10.45
C ALA A 94 -8.92 3.75 9.04
N ARG A 95 -7.92 4.48 8.57
CA ARG A 95 -7.90 5.10 7.24
C ARG A 95 -7.84 4.07 6.12
N LEU A 96 -6.95 3.08 6.23
CA LEU A 96 -6.83 2.00 5.23
C LEU A 96 -8.10 1.15 5.18
N ALA A 97 -8.73 0.86 6.32
CA ALA A 97 -10.01 0.16 6.37
C ALA A 97 -11.15 0.98 5.71
N ALA A 98 -11.11 2.31 5.81
CA ALA A 98 -12.08 3.17 5.12
C ALA A 98 -11.87 3.17 3.60
N LEU A 99 -10.62 3.16 3.14
CA LEU A 99 -10.27 3.00 1.73
C LEU A 99 -10.75 1.65 1.19
N GLU A 100 -10.47 0.56 1.90
CA GLU A 100 -10.84 -0.80 1.49
C GLU A 100 -12.35 -1.01 1.37
N ARG A 101 -13.15 -0.36 2.23
CA ARG A 101 -14.63 -0.40 2.16
C ARG A 101 -15.20 0.14 0.85
N ARG A 102 -14.44 0.92 0.07
CA ARG A 102 -14.84 1.40 -1.26
C ARG A 102 -14.74 0.33 -2.35
N GLY A 103 -14.08 -0.79 -2.07
CA GLY A 103 -13.92 -1.93 -2.97
C GLY A 103 -12.67 -1.89 -3.84
N PHE A 104 -12.20 -0.71 -4.25
CA PHE A 104 -10.90 -0.56 -4.92
C PHE A 104 -9.87 0.03 -3.94
N LEU A 105 -8.74 -0.65 -3.80
CA LEU A 105 -7.61 -0.21 -3.00
C LEU A 105 -6.45 0.13 -3.92
N GLU A 106 -5.97 1.37 -3.83
CA GLU A 106 -4.87 1.84 -4.67
C GLU A 106 -3.57 1.06 -4.34
N PRO A 107 -2.66 0.83 -5.32
CA PRO A 107 -1.43 0.07 -5.07
C PRO A 107 -0.54 0.64 -3.96
N GLU A 108 -0.60 1.97 -3.74
CA GLU A 108 0.06 2.59 -2.60
C GLU A 108 -0.60 2.20 -1.27
N ALA A 109 -1.93 2.20 -1.21
CA ALA A 109 -2.68 1.81 -0.01
C ALA A 109 -2.49 0.32 0.33
N GLU A 110 -2.38 -0.56 -0.68
CA GLU A 110 -2.02 -1.97 -0.49
C GLU A 110 -0.66 -2.12 0.20
N ARG A 111 0.35 -1.38 -0.27
CA ARG A 111 1.69 -1.38 0.34
C ARG A 111 1.67 -0.85 1.77
N LEU A 112 0.90 0.20 2.04
CA LEU A 112 0.73 0.71 3.41
C LEU A 112 0.04 -0.31 4.31
N LYS A 113 -0.94 -1.06 3.79
CA LYS A 113 -1.60 -2.14 4.53
C LYS A 113 -0.62 -3.27 4.87
N ALA A 114 0.25 -3.67 3.94
CA ALA A 114 1.33 -4.61 4.23
C ALA A 114 2.30 -4.09 5.30
N ALA A 115 2.72 -2.83 5.19
CA ALA A 115 3.59 -2.21 6.18
C ALA A 115 2.95 -2.18 7.58
N LEU A 116 1.68 -1.78 7.66
CA LEU A 116 0.88 -1.77 8.88
C LEU A 116 0.82 -3.17 9.51
N MET A 117 0.58 -4.20 8.70
CA MET A 117 0.50 -5.58 9.18
C MET A 117 1.81 -6.02 9.82
N LEU A 118 2.96 -5.80 9.14
CA LEU A 118 4.26 -6.16 9.68
C LEU A 118 4.62 -5.33 10.93
N GLN A 119 4.29 -4.04 10.97
CA GLN A 119 4.53 -3.21 12.16
C GLN A 119 3.69 -3.65 13.36
N THR A 120 2.42 -4.01 13.13
CA THR A 120 1.53 -4.53 14.18
C THR A 120 2.06 -5.86 14.73
N GLN A 121 2.50 -6.74 13.83
CA GLN A 121 3.13 -8.01 14.20
C GLN A 121 4.45 -7.79 14.96
N ALA A 122 5.26 -6.80 14.56
CA ALA A 122 6.50 -6.43 15.26
C ALA A 122 6.28 -5.97 16.70
N GLN A 123 5.15 -5.30 17.00
CA GLN A 123 4.83 -4.88 18.37
C GLN A 123 4.43 -6.04 19.27
N GLY A 124 3.83 -7.10 18.69
CA GLY A 124 3.45 -8.32 19.40
C GLY A 124 4.57 -9.37 19.46
N ALA A 125 5.43 -9.42 18.45
CA ALA A 125 6.56 -10.31 18.36
C ALA A 125 7.71 -9.73 19.19
N GLY A 126 8.22 -10.52 20.14
CA GLY A 126 9.44 -10.15 20.86
C GLY A 126 10.65 -10.01 19.92
N SER A 127 11.84 -9.79 20.48
CA SER A 127 13.06 -9.80 19.65
C SER A 127 13.23 -11.12 18.91
N VAL A 128 13.88 -11.09 17.75
CA VAL A 128 14.24 -12.30 16.97
C VAL A 128 14.94 -13.33 17.87
N ASP A 129 15.84 -12.89 18.76
CA ASP A 129 16.55 -13.77 19.69
C ASP A 129 15.60 -14.45 20.69
N SER A 130 14.62 -13.71 21.22
CA SER A 130 13.61 -14.27 22.12
C SER A 130 12.71 -15.29 21.41
N ALA A 131 12.30 -15.01 20.17
CA ALA A 131 11.50 -15.91 19.36
C ALA A 131 12.28 -17.19 19.00
N ARG A 132 13.59 -17.06 18.68
CA ARG A 132 14.48 -18.21 18.45
C ARG A 132 14.64 -19.07 19.70
N ALA A 133 14.83 -18.45 20.86
CA ALA A 133 14.97 -19.18 22.13
C ALA A 133 13.70 -19.95 22.49
N LEU A 134 12.52 -19.34 22.32
CA LEU A 134 11.23 -19.99 22.54
C LEU A 134 11.01 -21.16 21.57
N LEU A 135 11.32 -20.97 20.29
CA LEU A 135 11.19 -22.04 19.29
C LEU A 135 12.17 -23.19 19.56
N ALA A 136 13.36 -22.92 20.07
CA ALA A 136 14.32 -23.98 20.43
C ALA A 136 13.78 -24.91 21.54
N ALA A 137 12.95 -24.38 22.44
CA ALA A 137 12.28 -25.18 23.48
C ALA A 137 11.10 -26.00 22.93
N HIS A 138 10.47 -25.54 21.84
CA HIS A 138 9.31 -26.20 21.22
C HIS A 138 9.41 -26.24 19.68
N PRO A 139 10.32 -27.05 19.11
CA PRO A 139 10.70 -26.97 17.68
C PRO A 139 9.58 -27.30 16.67
N ASP A 140 8.52 -27.97 17.12
CA ASP A 140 7.40 -28.38 16.27
C ASP A 140 6.16 -27.48 16.39
N ASP A 141 6.19 -26.47 17.28
CA ASP A 141 5.08 -25.54 17.42
C ASP A 141 5.03 -24.58 16.22
N LEU A 142 4.00 -24.77 15.38
CA LEU A 142 3.78 -23.95 14.18
C LEU A 142 3.53 -22.48 14.52
N LYS A 143 2.91 -22.17 15.68
CA LYS A 143 2.64 -20.79 16.09
C LYS A 143 3.92 -20.07 16.47
N LEU A 144 4.85 -20.75 17.14
CA LEU A 144 6.17 -20.17 17.47
C LEU A 144 7.03 -19.97 16.22
N LYS A 145 6.91 -20.86 15.22
CA LYS A 145 7.55 -20.66 13.91
C LYS A 145 6.99 -19.43 13.20
N LEU A 146 5.67 -19.24 13.23
CA LEU A 146 5.04 -18.05 12.66
C LEU A 146 5.51 -16.79 13.38
N ALA A 147 5.50 -16.79 14.72
CA ALA A 147 5.99 -15.66 15.51
C ALA A 147 7.46 -15.32 15.22
N LEU A 148 8.31 -16.33 15.00
CA LEU A 148 9.69 -16.11 14.56
C LEU A 148 9.74 -15.50 13.15
N ALA A 149 8.94 -15.99 12.20
CA ALA A 149 8.90 -15.43 10.86
C ALA A 149 8.43 -13.97 10.85
N GLU A 150 7.43 -13.63 11.67
CA GLU A 150 6.96 -12.26 11.89
C GLU A 150 8.06 -11.36 12.49
N ALA A 151 8.77 -11.84 13.50
CA ALA A 151 9.90 -11.12 14.10
C ALA A 151 11.04 -10.87 13.09
N LEU A 152 11.34 -11.86 12.25
CA LEU A 152 12.34 -11.73 11.19
C LEU A 152 11.89 -10.72 10.11
N ALA A 153 10.63 -10.76 9.70
CA ALA A 153 10.07 -9.81 8.74
C ALA A 153 10.11 -8.37 9.28
N ALA A 154 9.77 -8.18 10.56
CA ALA A 154 9.88 -6.91 11.26
C ALA A 154 11.33 -6.40 11.33
N ALA A 155 12.30 -7.29 11.49
CA ALA A 155 13.73 -6.97 11.48
C ALA A 155 14.31 -6.76 10.07
N GLY A 156 13.50 -6.85 9.00
CA GLY A 156 13.96 -6.74 7.61
C GLY A 156 14.70 -7.99 7.10
N GLN A 157 14.70 -9.09 7.86
CA GLN A 157 15.32 -10.37 7.48
C GLN A 157 14.35 -11.18 6.60
N TYR A 158 13.99 -10.62 5.44
CA TYR A 158 12.91 -11.12 4.60
C TYR A 158 13.17 -12.53 4.06
N ALA A 159 14.39 -12.87 3.66
CA ALA A 159 14.72 -14.19 3.12
C ALA A 159 14.44 -15.30 4.16
N ASP A 160 14.89 -15.11 5.40
CA ASP A 160 14.68 -16.07 6.48
C ASP A 160 13.19 -16.16 6.88
N ALA A 161 12.50 -15.02 6.90
CA ALA A 161 11.06 -14.98 7.16
C ALA A 161 10.26 -15.76 6.09
N LEU A 162 10.56 -15.52 4.80
CA LEU A 162 9.89 -16.19 3.69
C LEU A 162 10.14 -17.71 3.70
N ALA A 163 11.36 -18.15 4.00
CA ALA A 163 11.70 -19.57 4.12
C ALA A 163 10.86 -20.28 5.21
N LEU A 164 10.75 -19.65 6.39
CA LEU A 164 9.93 -20.18 7.49
C LEU A 164 8.45 -20.19 7.14
N CYS A 165 7.93 -19.11 6.55
CA CYS A 165 6.54 -19.03 6.13
C CYS A 165 6.19 -20.09 5.07
N LEU A 166 7.06 -20.31 4.08
CA LEU A 166 6.82 -21.33 3.06
C LEU A 166 6.70 -22.73 3.68
N GLY A 167 7.61 -23.09 4.59
CA GLY A 167 7.53 -24.35 5.31
C GLY A 167 6.28 -24.51 6.19
N LEU A 168 5.73 -23.40 6.69
CA LEU A 168 4.43 -23.39 7.39
C LEU A 168 3.26 -23.64 6.44
N VAL A 169 3.24 -23.01 5.27
CA VAL A 169 2.22 -23.20 4.23
C VAL A 169 2.22 -24.65 3.74
N GLU A 170 3.38 -25.26 3.57
CA GLU A 170 3.52 -26.67 3.19
C GLU A 170 2.95 -27.64 4.24
N ARG A 171 3.15 -27.34 5.53
CA ARG A 171 2.71 -28.20 6.65
C ARG A 171 1.23 -28.06 6.99
N ASP A 172 0.71 -26.83 7.01
CA ASP A 172 -0.68 -26.53 7.34
C ASP A 172 -1.22 -25.49 6.35
N ARG A 173 -1.78 -25.92 5.22
CA ARG A 173 -2.35 -25.00 4.22
C ARG A 173 -3.47 -24.11 4.76
N LYS A 174 -4.08 -24.51 5.87
CA LYS A 174 -5.13 -23.76 6.57
C LYS A 174 -4.54 -23.19 7.87
N GLY A 175 -5.36 -22.69 8.78
CA GLY A 175 -4.89 -22.31 10.12
C GLY A 175 -3.67 -21.37 10.13
N VAL A 176 -2.51 -21.92 10.52
CA VAL A 176 -1.25 -21.17 10.65
C VAL A 176 -0.60 -20.87 9.30
N GLY A 177 -0.68 -21.77 8.32
CA GLY A 177 -0.08 -21.48 7.01
C GLY A 177 -0.88 -20.46 6.20
N GLU A 178 -2.17 -20.28 6.47
CA GLU A 178 -2.93 -19.13 5.95
C GLU A 178 -2.32 -17.80 6.43
N GLN A 179 -2.00 -17.71 7.73
CA GLN A 179 -1.35 -16.53 8.31
C GLN A 179 0.08 -16.36 7.76
N ALA A 180 0.82 -17.45 7.61
CA ALA A 180 2.14 -17.43 6.98
C ALA A 180 2.08 -16.93 5.53
N ARG A 181 1.07 -17.35 4.75
CA ARG A 181 0.87 -16.84 3.38
C ARG A 181 0.63 -15.33 3.37
N GLN A 182 -0.18 -14.83 4.31
CA GLN A 182 -0.43 -13.39 4.43
C GLN A 182 0.87 -12.62 4.70
N VAL A 183 1.75 -13.15 5.58
CA VAL A 183 3.08 -12.56 5.83
C VAL A 183 3.94 -12.55 4.57
N MET A 184 3.96 -13.64 3.80
CA MET A 184 4.70 -13.68 2.53
C MET A 184 4.19 -12.61 1.54
N VAL A 185 2.87 -12.49 1.37
CA VAL A 185 2.27 -11.49 0.49
C VAL A 185 2.59 -10.07 0.95
N ALA A 186 2.54 -9.81 2.26
CA ALA A 186 2.93 -8.52 2.81
C ALA A 186 4.39 -8.18 2.50
N ILE A 187 5.31 -9.14 2.67
CA ILE A 187 6.73 -8.97 2.31
C ILE A 187 6.88 -8.66 0.81
N PHE A 188 6.16 -9.38 -0.06
CA PHE A 188 6.23 -9.15 -1.52
C PHE A 188 5.78 -7.75 -1.93
N GLN A 189 4.80 -7.17 -1.23
CA GLN A 189 4.31 -5.83 -1.49
C GLN A 189 5.30 -4.73 -1.05
N LEU A 190 6.16 -5.02 -0.08
CA LEU A 190 7.14 -4.07 0.44
C LEU A 190 8.45 -4.08 -0.35
N LEU A 191 8.80 -5.22 -0.94
CA LEU A 191 10.01 -5.33 -1.76
C LEU A 191 9.82 -4.64 -3.13
N PRO A 192 10.91 -4.15 -3.75
CA PRO A 192 10.84 -3.52 -5.06
C PRO A 192 10.24 -4.44 -6.14
N PRO A 193 9.52 -3.90 -7.13
CA PRO A 193 9.09 -4.68 -8.28
C PRO A 193 10.28 -5.33 -8.99
N GLY A 194 10.19 -6.64 -9.25
CA GLY A 194 11.25 -7.39 -9.93
C GLY A 194 12.37 -7.89 -9.01
N ASP A 195 12.22 -7.79 -7.69
CA ASP A 195 13.14 -8.42 -6.73
C ASP A 195 13.20 -9.94 -6.96
N GLU A 196 14.42 -10.48 -7.03
CA GLU A 196 14.68 -11.90 -7.29
C GLU A 196 14.06 -12.79 -6.19
N LEU A 197 14.10 -12.32 -4.94
CA LEU A 197 13.54 -13.03 -3.78
C LEU A 197 12.02 -13.15 -3.93
N VAL A 198 11.34 -12.08 -4.32
CA VAL A 198 9.89 -12.09 -4.57
C VAL A 198 9.56 -13.08 -5.68
N THR A 199 10.30 -13.02 -6.79
CA THR A 199 10.07 -13.90 -7.95
C THR A 199 10.23 -15.37 -7.58
N GLU A 200 11.27 -15.71 -6.82
CA GLU A 200 11.54 -17.07 -6.37
C GLU A 200 10.42 -17.59 -5.46
N TYR A 201 10.08 -16.85 -4.41
CA TYR A 201 9.12 -17.30 -3.40
C TYR A 201 7.67 -17.25 -3.89
N GLN A 202 7.31 -16.36 -4.82
CA GLN A 202 6.00 -16.40 -5.49
C GLN A 202 5.83 -17.69 -6.29
N ARG A 203 6.86 -18.09 -7.04
CA ARG A 203 6.85 -19.35 -7.79
C ARG A 203 6.73 -20.54 -6.84
N GLN A 204 7.51 -20.58 -5.76
CA GLN A 204 7.43 -21.66 -4.78
C GLN A 204 6.05 -21.72 -4.10
N LEU A 205 5.51 -20.57 -3.67
CA LEU A 205 4.18 -20.50 -3.06
C LEU A 205 3.09 -21.02 -4.00
N SER A 206 3.16 -20.70 -5.30
CA SER A 206 2.22 -21.20 -6.30
C SER A 206 2.25 -22.72 -6.49
N LEU A 207 3.37 -23.38 -6.20
CA LEU A 207 3.50 -24.84 -6.28
C LEU A 207 2.94 -25.57 -5.06
N VAL A 208 2.91 -24.87 -3.91
CA VAL A 208 2.49 -25.44 -2.63
C VAL A 208 0.98 -25.29 -2.39
N LEU A 209 0.34 -24.28 -2.96
CA LEU A 209 -1.11 -24.02 -2.86
C LEU A 209 -1.94 -25.09 -3.57
#